data_AF-A0A4P7W4F0-F1
#
_entry.id   AF-A0A4P7W4F0-F1
#
_cell.length_a   1.000
_cell.length_b   1.000
_cell.length_c   1.000
_cell.angle_alpha   90.00
_cell.angle_beta   90.00
_cell.angle_gamma   90.00
#
_symmetry.space_group_name_H-M   'P 1'
#
loop_
_entity.id
_entity.type
_entity.pdbx_description
1 polymer ?
#
loop_
_entity_poly.entity_id
_entity_poly.type
_entity_poly.pdbx_seq_one_letter_code
_entity_poly.pdbx_strand_id
1 'polypeptide(L)'
;MKKKIKQINKTQARKRYDAGETVYLLPCLCNVDGVWVTPYPLNKENAVWWGDSFDSDVLSFTNYNCCSELGKYPIFFIETP
;
A
#
# COMPACT_ATOMS: atom_id res chain seq x y z
N MET A 1 9.33 -12.52 14.00
CA MET A 1 9.10 -11.16 14.55
C MET A 1 8.12 -10.45 13.65
N LYS A 2 7.03 -9.87 14.16
CA LYS A 2 6.19 -8.97 13.35
C LYS A 2 7.06 -7.75 12.97
N LYS A 3 7.15 -7.45 11.68
CA LYS A 3 7.84 -6.25 11.20
C LYS A 3 7.17 -5.04 11.85
N LYS A 4 7.96 -4.17 12.51
CA LYS A 4 7.42 -2.90 13.00
C LYS A 4 7.17 -2.04 11.77
N ILE A 5 5.95 -1.55 11.65
CA ILE A 5 5.55 -0.68 10.56
C ILE A 5 5.01 0.63 11.11
N LYS A 6 5.16 1.68 10.32
CA LYS A 6 4.68 3.02 10.65
C LYS A 6 3.77 3.51 9.54
N GLN A 7 2.58 3.97 9.92
CA GLN A 7 1.66 4.60 8.99
C GLN A 7 2.22 5.95 8.53
N ILE A 8 2.11 6.23 7.23
CA ILE A 8 2.55 7.45 6.58
C ILE A 8 1.47 7.96 5.62
N ASN A 9 1.59 9.22 5.21
CA ASN A 9 0.65 9.78 4.24
C ASN A 9 1.05 9.43 2.78
N LYS A 10 0.13 9.66 1.83
CA LYS A 10 0.33 9.37 0.41
C LYS A 10 1.57 10.07 -0.18
N THR A 11 1.83 11.33 0.20
CA THR A 11 2.99 12.08 -0.28
C THR A 11 4.31 11.47 0.18
N GLN A 12 4.38 11.04 1.44
CA GLN A 12 5.54 10.34 1.98
C GLN A 12 5.71 8.99 1.29
N ALA A 13 4.62 8.23 1.14
CA ALA A 13 4.61 6.93 0.46
C ALA A 13 5.18 7.03 -0.96
N ARG A 14 4.68 7.99 -1.76
CA ARG A 14 5.21 8.27 -3.10
C ARG A 14 6.71 8.55 -3.09
N LYS A 15 7.20 9.43 -2.22
CA LYS A 15 8.63 9.75 -2.12
C LYS A 15 9.49 8.51 -1.83
N ARG A 16 9.02 7.62 -0.95
CA ARG A 16 9.72 6.38 -0.59
C ARG A 16 9.71 5.38 -1.75
N TYR A 17 8.57 5.20 -2.41
CA TYR A 17 8.46 4.37 -3.61
C TYR A 17 9.40 4.85 -4.73
N ASP A 18 9.42 6.16 -4.98
CA ASP A 18 10.27 6.77 -6.01
C ASP A 18 11.76 6.55 -5.69
N ALA A 19 12.13 6.59 -4.41
CA ALA A 19 13.47 6.24 -3.90
C ALA A 19 13.80 4.74 -3.98
N GLY A 20 12.86 3.89 -4.41
CA GLY A 20 13.05 2.45 -4.55
C GLY A 20 12.76 1.64 -3.28
N GLU A 21 12.23 2.28 -2.23
CA GLU A 21 11.83 1.58 -1.01
C GLU A 21 10.49 0.84 -1.20
N THR A 22 10.27 -0.21 -0.42
CA THR A 22 8.96 -0.88 -0.36
C THR A 22 8.01 -0.08 0.54
N VAL A 23 6.85 0.25 -0.02
CA VAL A 23 5.72 0.83 0.68
C VAL A 23 4.65 -0.23 0.81
N TYR A 24 3.86 -0.21 1.88
CA TYR A 24 2.75 -1.12 2.05
C TYR A 24 1.43 -0.38 1.93
N LEU A 25 0.47 -0.99 1.23
CA LEU A 25 -0.89 -0.49 1.03
C LEU A 25 -1.89 -1.36 1.79
N LEU A 26 -2.87 -0.74 2.44
CA LEU A 26 -3.98 -1.44 3.10
C LEU A 26 -5.29 -0.64 2.88
N PRO A 27 -6.47 -1.30 2.81
CA PRO A 27 -7.75 -0.58 2.84
C PRO A 27 -7.92 0.27 4.12
N CYS A 28 -8.53 1.44 4.00
CA CYS A 28 -8.60 2.41 5.10
C CYS A 28 -9.46 1.99 6.31
N LEU A 29 -10.35 1.00 6.17
CA LEU A 29 -11.13 0.45 7.30
C LEU A 29 -10.50 -0.82 7.89
N CYS A 30 -9.39 -1.29 7.34
CA CYS A 30 -8.68 -2.47 7.84
C CYS A 30 -7.65 -2.08 8.92
N ASN A 31 -7.47 -2.99 9.87
CA ASN A 31 -6.39 -2.91 10.86
C ASN A 31 -5.18 -3.67 10.31
N VAL A 32 -3.99 -3.12 10.49
CA VAL A 32 -2.77 -3.75 10.02
C VAL A 32 -2.40 -5.04 10.76
N ASP A 33 -2.86 -5.19 12.00
CA ASP A 33 -2.75 -6.44 12.75
C ASP A 33 -3.96 -7.37 12.54
N GLY A 34 -4.81 -7.05 11.55
CA GLY A 34 -5.95 -7.86 11.18
C GLY A 34 -5.54 -9.22 10.59
N VAL A 35 -6.38 -10.23 10.81
CA VAL A 35 -6.12 -11.61 10.34
C VAL A 35 -6.65 -11.89 8.94
N TRP A 36 -7.57 -11.06 8.44
CA TRP A 36 -8.27 -11.27 7.17
C TRP A 36 -7.61 -10.56 5.99
N VAL A 37 -6.98 -9.41 6.25
CA VAL A 37 -6.38 -8.56 5.23
C VAL A 37 -5.00 -8.13 5.69
N THR A 38 -4.00 -8.48 4.91
CA THR A 38 -2.61 -8.12 5.17
C THR A 38 -2.17 -6.99 4.24
N PRO A 39 -1.25 -6.11 4.67
CA PRO A 39 -0.73 -5.05 3.81
C PRO A 39 -0.08 -5.61 2.55
N TYR A 40 -0.39 -5.01 1.41
CA TYR A 40 0.14 -5.35 0.10
C TYR A 40 1.43 -4.55 -0.18
N PRO A 41 2.56 -5.20 -0.55
CA PRO A 41 3.79 -4.50 -0.87
C PRO A 41 3.70 -3.82 -2.24
N LEU A 42 4.03 -2.53 -2.27
CA LEU A 42 4.25 -1.71 -3.45
C LEU A 42 5.75 -1.41 -3.57
N ASN A 43 6.39 -1.96 -4.59
CA ASN A 43 7.76 -1.64 -4.97
C ASN A 43 7.96 -1.87 -6.47
N LYS A 44 9.06 -1.36 -7.02
CA LYS A 44 9.35 -1.43 -8.45
C LYS A 44 9.64 -2.86 -8.94
N GLU A 45 10.00 -3.77 -8.04
CA GLU A 45 10.31 -5.18 -8.37
C GLU A 45 9.05 -6.04 -8.52
N ASN A 46 7.99 -5.69 -7.79
CA ASN A 46 6.68 -6.36 -7.81
C ASN A 46 5.67 -5.67 -8.74
N ALA A 47 6.12 -4.76 -9.61
CA ALA A 47 5.31 -4.19 -10.67
C ALA A 47 4.87 -5.34 -11.61
N VAL A 48 3.58 -5.68 -11.58
CA VAL A 48 3.05 -6.87 -12.28
C VAL A 48 2.82 -6.55 -13.76
N TRP A 49 2.54 -5.29 -14.08
CA TRP A 49 2.24 -4.83 -15.43
C TRP A 49 3.24 -3.78 -15.92
N TRP A 50 3.48 -3.79 -17.24
CA TRP A 50 4.31 -2.79 -17.89
C TRP A 50 3.65 -1.41 -17.77
N GLY A 51 4.27 -0.50 -17.03
CA GLY A 51 3.70 0.82 -16.73
C GLY A 51 3.08 0.94 -15.33
N ASP A 52 3.17 -0.10 -14.49
CA ASP A 52 2.80 0.02 -13.09
C ASP A 52 3.68 1.06 -12.37
N SER A 53 2.99 1.96 -11.68
CA SER A 53 3.54 3.06 -10.92
C SER A 53 2.73 3.18 -9.64
N PHE A 54 3.30 3.88 -8.66
CA PHE A 54 2.58 4.17 -7.43
C PHE A 54 1.19 4.80 -7.67
N ASP A 55 1.03 5.66 -8.69
CA ASP A 55 -0.29 6.25 -8.97
C ASP A 55 -1.24 5.27 -9.64
N SER A 56 -0.77 4.41 -10.55
CA SER A 56 -1.65 3.43 -11.21
C SER A 56 -2.13 2.39 -10.20
N ASP A 57 -1.29 1.94 -9.27
CA ASP A 57 -1.67 1.03 -8.19
C ASP A 57 -2.70 1.66 -7.25
N VAL A 58 -2.46 2.91 -6.82
CA VAL A 58 -3.40 3.63 -5.97
C VAL A 58 -4.71 3.90 -6.69
N LEU A 59 -4.67 4.24 -7.97
CA LEU A 59 -5.86 4.45 -8.80
C LEU A 59 -6.64 3.14 -8.98
N SER A 60 -5.93 2.05 -9.22
CA SER A 60 -6.50 0.73 -9.41
C SER A 60 -7.21 0.27 -8.15
N PHE A 61 -6.54 0.38 -6.99
CA PHE A 61 -7.15 0.11 -5.69
C PHE A 61 -8.39 0.99 -5.46
N THR A 62 -8.34 2.28 -5.81
CA THR A 62 -9.44 3.20 -5.50
C THR A 62 -10.70 2.95 -6.35
N ASN A 63 -10.53 2.50 -7.61
CA ASN A 63 -11.64 2.39 -8.57
C ASN A 63 -12.06 0.96 -8.89
N TYR A 64 -11.17 -0.03 -8.72
CA TYR A 64 -11.40 -1.43 -9.07
C TYR A 64 -11.29 -2.38 -7.87
N ASN A 65 -11.31 -1.84 -6.64
CA ASN A 65 -11.41 -2.65 -5.43
C ASN A 65 -12.74 -3.45 -5.42
N CYS A 66 -12.64 -4.78 -5.43
CA CYS A 66 -13.76 -5.72 -5.40
C CYS A 66 -14.49 -5.80 -4.03
N CYS A 67 -13.86 -5.34 -2.96
CA CYS A 67 -14.34 -5.32 -1.58
C CYS A 67 -14.41 -3.88 -1.03
N SER A 68 -15.28 -3.06 -1.62
CA SER A 68 -15.41 -1.65 -1.25
C SER A 68 -15.87 -1.42 0.21
N GLU A 69 -16.48 -2.43 0.84
CA GLU A 69 -16.85 -2.47 2.26
C GLU A 69 -15.65 -2.30 3.22
N LEU A 70 -14.44 -2.64 2.75
CA LEU A 70 -13.20 -2.47 3.52
C LEU A 70 -12.58 -1.08 3.38
N GLY A 71 -13.25 -0.19 2.64
CA GLY A 71 -12.82 1.18 2.40
C GLY A 71 -12.40 1.41 0.96
N LYS A 72 -12.76 2.59 0.43
CA LYS A 72 -12.45 3.00 -0.94
C LYS A 72 -11.04 3.54 -1.13
N TYR A 73 -10.40 3.99 -0.06
CA TYR A 73 -9.08 4.63 -0.13
C TYR A 73 -8.01 3.74 0.51
N PRO A 74 -6.79 3.75 -0.03
CA PRO A 74 -5.67 3.10 0.62
C PRO A 74 -5.08 3.98 1.74
N ILE A 75 -4.63 3.32 2.79
CA ILE A 75 -3.68 3.85 3.77
C ILE A 75 -2.31 3.19 3.57
N PHE A 76 -1.25 3.89 3.96
CA PHE A 76 0.12 3.52 3.61
C PHE A 76 1.00 3.31 4.82
N PHE A 77 1.94 2.37 4.72
CA PHE A 77 2.92 2.07 5.75
C PHE A 77 4.31 1.87 5.18
N ILE A 78 5.32 2.02 6.04
CA ILE A 78 6.71 1.62 5.78
C ILE A 78 7.21 0.75 6.92
N GLU A 79 8.17 -0.11 6.62
CA GLU A 79 8.94 -0.78 7.66
C GLU A 79 9.81 0.24 8.41
N THR A 80 9.80 0.14 9.73
CA THR A 80 10.75 0.85 10.57
C THR A 80 11.89 -0.09 10.94
N PRO A 81 13.14 0.40 11.00
CA PRO A 81 14.26 -0.37 11.53
C PRO A 81 14.03 -0.84 12.97
#